data_AF-A0A955KUS9-F1
#
_entry.id   AF-A0A955KUS9-F1
#
_cell.length_a   1.000
_cell.length_b   1.000
_cell.length_c   1.000
_cell.angle_alpha   90.00
_cell.angle_beta   90.00
_cell.angle_gamma   90.00
#
_symmetry.space_group_name_H-M   'P 1'
#
loop_
_entity.id
_entity.type
_entity.pdbx_description
1 polymer ?
#
loop_
_entity_poly.entity_id
_entity_poly.type
_entity_poly.pdbx_seq_one_letter_code
_entity_poly.pdbx_strand_id
1 'polypeptide(L)'
;MLEYLQPVYPLFLLLSVVVGLALVAKVLINLISDKQSQNNFPYTKKESVMTPSEQKYFRKLEQQHAQTHFIFCQVALGRIINTTDQKNFYTYWNKINKKSIDFVLVDKRTLQTVKLIELNDYSHNSLKRKQRDEYLQKICEAAGVELEFDNRE
;
A
#
# COMPACT_ATOMS: atom_id res chain seq x y z
N MET A 1 -3.58 -71.15 -26.52
CA MET A 1 -4.16 -69.94 -25.86
C MET A 1 -3.17 -68.78 -25.77
N LEU A 2 -1.90 -69.01 -25.40
CA LEU A 2 -0.88 -67.95 -25.30
C LEU A 2 -0.42 -67.38 -26.66
N GLU A 3 -0.41 -68.18 -27.74
CA GLU A 3 -0.02 -67.71 -29.09
C GLU A 3 -0.98 -66.67 -29.70
N TYR A 4 -2.27 -66.74 -29.34
CA TYR A 4 -3.27 -65.75 -29.78
C TYR A 4 -3.05 -64.36 -29.15
N LEU A 5 -2.31 -64.29 -28.04
CA LEU A 5 -2.03 -63.03 -27.34
C LEU A 5 -0.76 -62.34 -27.87
N GLN A 6 0.13 -63.07 -28.57
CA GLN A 6 1.36 -62.53 -29.17
C GLN A 6 1.16 -61.28 -30.05
N PRO A 7 0.17 -61.22 -30.98
CA PRO A 7 -0.02 -60.04 -31.82
C PRO A 7 -0.66 -58.83 -31.11
N VAL A 8 -1.28 -59.02 -29.94
CA VAL A 8 -1.93 -57.92 -29.20
C VAL A 8 -1.01 -57.21 -28.21
N TYR A 9 0.01 -57.89 -27.67
CA TYR A 9 1.02 -57.28 -26.79
C TYR A 9 1.74 -56.05 -27.39
N PRO A 10 2.21 -56.04 -28.66
CA PRO A 10 2.84 -54.85 -29.22
C PRO A 10 1.89 -53.66 -29.31
N LEU A 11 0.58 -53.89 -29.48
CA LEU A 11 -0.42 -52.83 -29.48
C LEU A 11 -0.62 -52.22 -28.09
N PHE A 12 -0.66 -53.05 -27.04
CA PHE A 12 -0.71 -52.57 -25.66
C PHE A 12 0.56 -51.84 -25.22
N LEU A 13 1.73 -52.29 -25.69
CA LEU A 13 3.01 -51.63 -25.44
C LEU A 13 3.12 -50.28 -26.18
N LEU A 14 2.64 -50.21 -27.42
CA LEU A 14 2.55 -48.94 -28.16
C LEU A 14 1.61 -47.96 -27.45
N LEU A 15 0.44 -48.45 -27.00
CA LEU A 15 -0.53 -47.64 -26.26
C LEU A 15 0.06 -47.09 -24.96
N SER A 16 0.78 -47.91 -24.18
CA SER A 16 1.38 -47.48 -22.92
C SER A 16 2.47 -46.42 -23.11
N VAL A 17 3.27 -46.53 -24.18
CA VAL A 17 4.27 -45.52 -24.55
C VAL A 17 3.62 -44.20 -24.94
N VAL A 18 2.56 -44.23 -25.76
CA VAL A 18 1.83 -43.03 -26.18
C VAL A 18 1.21 -42.32 -24.96
N VAL A 19 0.60 -43.06 -24.04
CA VAL A 19 0.05 -42.50 -22.79
C VAL A 19 1.15 -41.89 -21.92
N GLY A 20 2.29 -42.58 -21.78
CA GLY A 20 3.45 -42.06 -21.06
C GLY A 20 3.97 -40.74 -21.63
N LEU A 21 4.15 -40.67 -22.95
CA LEU A 21 4.59 -39.45 -23.64
C LEU A 21 3.60 -38.30 -23.48
N ALA A 22 2.30 -38.57 -23.55
CA ALA A 22 1.26 -37.56 -23.33
C ALA A 22 1.27 -37.01 -21.90
N LEU A 23 1.50 -37.86 -20.90
CA LEU A 23 1.64 -37.43 -19.50
C LEU A 23 2.88 -36.56 -19.30
N VAL A 24 4.02 -36.95 -19.88
CA VAL A 24 5.27 -36.16 -19.81
C VAL A 24 5.08 -34.80 -20.49
N ALA A 25 4.48 -34.77 -21.69
CA ALA A 25 4.19 -33.53 -22.40
C ALA A 25 3.28 -32.61 -21.57
N LYS A 26 2.24 -33.15 -20.92
CA LYS A 26 1.35 -32.39 -20.04
C LYS A 26 2.09 -31.79 -18.84
N VAL A 27 2.98 -32.55 -18.21
CA VAL A 27 3.82 -32.05 -17.10
C VAL A 27 4.74 -30.92 -17.58
N LEU A 28 5.38 -31.07 -18.73
CA LEU A 28 6.25 -30.05 -19.32
C LEU A 28 5.48 -28.77 -19.68
N ILE A 29 4.28 -28.90 -20.27
CA ILE A 29 3.40 -27.75 -20.59
C ILE A 29 3.02 -26.98 -19.32
N ASN A 30 2.63 -27.68 -18.25
CA ASN A 30 2.28 -27.04 -16.97
C ASN A 30 3.47 -26.29 -16.36
N LEU A 31 4.68 -26.86 -16.39
CA LEU A 31 5.90 -26.21 -15.88
C LEU A 31 6.28 -24.95 -16.67
N ILE A 32 5.99 -24.91 -17.97
CA ILE A 32 6.24 -23.74 -18.83
C ILE A 32 5.16 -22.68 -18.63
N SER A 33 3.89 -23.09 -18.50
CA SER A 33 2.74 -22.19 -18.33
C SER A 33 2.78 -21.46 -16.98
N ASP A 34 3.27 -22.11 -15.92
CA ASP A 34 3.41 -21.51 -14.59
C ASP A 34 4.52 -20.44 -14.56
N LYS A 35 5.48 -20.51 -15.49
CA LYS A 35 6.55 -19.52 -15.66
C LYS A 35 6.11 -18.28 -16.45
N GLN A 36 5.07 -18.39 -17.28
CA GLN A 36 4.55 -17.28 -18.09
C GLN A 36 3.49 -16.40 -17.38
N SER A 37 2.99 -16.80 -16.22
CA SER A 37 2.05 -16.01 -15.41
C SER A 37 2.69 -14.86 -14.61
N GLN A 38 4.02 -14.71 -14.71
CA GLN A 38 4.86 -13.83 -13.89
C GLN A 38 4.91 -12.36 -14.36
N ASN A 39 3.77 -11.76 -14.69
CA ASN A 39 3.65 -10.30 -14.79
C ASN A 39 2.21 -9.78 -14.50
N ASN A 40 1.42 -10.53 -13.73
CA ASN A 40 0.13 -10.06 -13.24
C ASN A 40 0.29 -9.24 -11.95
N PHE A 41 0.78 -8.02 -12.08
CA PHE A 41 0.73 -7.04 -10.99
C PHE A 41 -0.62 -6.31 -11.05
N PRO A 42 -1.56 -6.54 -10.09
CA PRO A 42 -2.91 -6.00 -10.16
C PRO A 42 -2.95 -4.53 -9.68
N TYR A 43 -2.11 -3.67 -10.25
CA TYR A 43 -1.94 -2.29 -9.81
C TYR A 43 -2.15 -1.31 -10.97
N THR A 44 -2.94 -0.27 -10.72
CA THR A 44 -3.13 0.86 -11.61
C THR A 44 -2.88 2.15 -10.85
N LYS A 45 -2.48 3.22 -11.56
CA LYS A 45 -2.35 4.53 -10.93
C LYS A 45 -3.72 5.09 -10.57
N LYS A 46 -3.80 5.83 -9.47
CA LYS A 46 -4.94 6.72 -9.21
C LYS A 46 -4.89 7.91 -10.18
N GLU A 47 -6.05 8.47 -10.52
CA GLU A 47 -6.13 9.69 -11.33
C GLU A 47 -5.57 10.91 -10.60
N SER A 48 -5.79 10.98 -9.28
CA SER A 48 -5.28 12.02 -8.40
C SER A 48 -4.81 11.43 -7.07
N VAL A 49 -3.82 12.08 -6.46
CA VAL A 49 -3.36 11.78 -5.10
C VAL A 49 -4.38 12.26 -4.05
N MET A 50 -5.12 13.33 -4.35
CA MET A 50 -6.03 14.01 -3.44
C MET A 50 -7.48 14.00 -3.95
N THR A 51 -8.44 13.97 -3.02
CA THR A 51 -9.87 14.18 -3.32
C THR A 51 -10.13 15.62 -3.82
N PRO A 52 -11.25 15.91 -4.50
CA PRO A 52 -11.55 17.28 -4.95
C PRO A 52 -11.60 18.33 -3.83
N SER A 53 -12.09 17.95 -2.65
CA SER A 53 -12.10 18.82 -1.47
C SER A 53 -10.71 19.08 -0.91
N GLU A 54 -9.87 18.05 -0.80
CA GLU A 54 -8.44 18.19 -0.45
C GLU A 54 -7.70 19.08 -1.46
N GLN A 55 -7.97 18.93 -2.76
CA GLN A 55 -7.37 19.79 -3.78
C GLN A 55 -7.75 21.26 -3.59
N LYS A 56 -9.03 21.55 -3.31
CA LYS A 56 -9.48 22.91 -3.01
C LYS A 56 -8.75 23.48 -1.80
N TYR A 57 -8.63 22.69 -0.73
CA TYR A 57 -7.92 23.09 0.48
C TYR A 57 -6.42 23.31 0.23
N PHE A 58 -5.78 22.43 -0.55
CA PHE A 58 -4.39 22.60 -0.95
C PHE A 58 -4.14 23.94 -1.66
N ARG A 59 -5.06 24.38 -2.54
CA ARG A 59 -4.95 25.70 -3.19
C ARG A 59 -5.05 26.86 -2.19
N LYS A 60 -5.89 26.73 -1.16
CA LYS A 60 -5.97 27.70 -0.06
C LYS A 60 -4.65 27.77 0.70
N LEU A 61 -4.07 26.63 1.06
CA LEU A 61 -2.76 26.56 1.70
C LEU A 61 -1.66 27.18 0.83
N GLU A 62 -1.65 26.90 -0.48
CA GLU A 62 -0.67 27.51 -1.40
C GLU A 62 -0.78 29.03 -1.40
N GLN A 63 -1.99 29.58 -1.48
CA GLN A 63 -2.20 31.04 -1.45
C GLN A 63 -1.69 31.68 -0.16
N GLN A 64 -1.85 30.98 0.98
CA GLN A 64 -1.48 31.50 2.30
C GLN A 64 0.00 31.30 2.65
N HIS A 65 0.61 30.19 2.21
CA HIS A 65 1.89 29.73 2.75
C HIS A 65 2.97 29.47 1.71
N ALA A 66 2.68 29.44 0.39
CA ALA A 66 3.66 29.03 -0.62
C ALA A 66 4.90 29.94 -0.70
N GLN A 67 4.85 31.18 -0.19
CA GLN A 67 6.03 32.04 -0.16
C GLN A 67 7.07 31.57 0.86
N THR A 68 6.65 31.01 1.98
CA THR A 68 7.52 30.68 3.13
C THR A 68 7.62 29.18 3.40
N HIS A 69 6.65 28.38 2.96
CA HIS A 69 6.58 26.95 3.23
C HIS A 69 6.45 26.11 1.95
N PHE A 70 7.05 24.93 1.96
CA PHE A 70 6.62 23.82 1.11
C PHE A 70 5.41 23.13 1.73
N ILE A 71 4.53 22.62 0.88
CA ILE A 71 3.33 21.88 1.28
C ILE A 71 3.45 20.49 0.67
N PHE A 72 3.57 19.47 1.52
CA PHE A 72 3.51 18.07 1.10
C PHE A 72 2.13 17.51 1.41
N CYS A 73 1.57 16.68 0.52
CA CYS A 73 0.26 16.05 0.72
C CYS A 73 0.38 14.54 0.94
N GLN A 74 -0.58 13.96 1.68
CA GLN A 74 -0.72 12.51 1.89
C GLN A 74 0.57 11.85 2.44
N VAL A 75 1.23 12.52 3.39
CA VAL A 75 2.53 12.10 3.93
C VAL A 75 2.33 11.08 5.05
N ALA A 76 2.94 9.90 4.93
CA ALA A 76 2.92 8.90 5.99
C ALA A 76 3.56 9.47 7.28
N LEU A 77 2.90 9.34 8.43
CA LEU A 77 3.36 9.90 9.71
C LEU A 77 4.74 9.36 10.13
N GLY A 78 5.05 8.11 9.75
CA GLY A 78 6.37 7.51 9.96
C GLY A 78 7.52 8.13 9.14
N ARG A 79 7.24 9.12 8.29
CA ARG A 79 8.24 9.96 7.60
C ARG A 79 8.57 11.23 8.37
N ILE A 80 7.78 11.54 9.40
CA ILE A 80 7.85 12.78 10.17
C ILE A 80 8.29 12.45 11.60
N ILE A 81 7.71 11.40 12.18
CA ILE A 81 7.91 11.00 13.56
C ILE A 81 8.62 9.64 13.61
N ASN A 82 9.58 9.51 14.52
CA ASN A 82 10.23 8.24 14.84
C ASN A 82 9.77 7.76 16.22
N THR A 83 9.78 6.43 16.41
CA THR A 83 9.59 5.85 17.74
C THR A 83 10.91 5.88 18.51
N THR A 84 10.83 6.14 19.80
CA THR A 84 11.97 6.06 20.73
C THR A 84 12.18 4.65 21.28
N ASP A 85 11.20 3.74 21.13
CA ASP A 85 11.32 2.35 21.56
C ASP A 85 12.16 1.55 20.56
N GLN A 86 13.44 1.39 20.87
CA GLN A 86 14.39 0.65 20.04
C GLN A 86 14.12 -0.86 20.03
N LYS A 87 13.56 -1.42 21.12
CA LYS A 87 13.27 -2.86 21.22
C LYS A 87 12.11 -3.26 20.31
N ASN A 88 11.08 -2.41 20.25
CA ASN A 88 9.88 -2.64 19.47
C ASN A 88 9.75 -1.68 18.29
N PHE A 89 10.89 -1.22 17.75
CA PHE A 89 10.94 -0.15 16.75
C PHE A 89 9.96 -0.37 15.60
N TYR A 90 10.07 -1.51 14.90
CA TYR A 90 9.21 -1.80 13.76
C TYR A 90 7.73 -1.91 14.14
N THR A 91 7.41 -2.40 15.34
CA THR A 91 6.02 -2.50 15.80
C THR A 91 5.39 -1.11 15.94
N TYR A 92 6.08 -0.17 16.58
CA TYR A 92 5.58 1.19 16.74
C TYR A 92 5.67 2.00 15.45
N TRP A 93 6.78 1.88 14.72
CA TRP A 93 6.95 2.53 13.43
C TRP A 93 5.88 2.10 12.42
N ASN A 94 5.52 0.82 12.37
CA ASN A 94 4.44 0.35 11.49
C ASN A 94 3.07 0.94 11.85
N LYS A 95 2.80 1.25 13.14
CA LYS A 95 1.53 1.88 13.55
C LYS A 95 1.39 3.29 12.98
N ILE A 96 2.48 4.06 12.96
CA ILE A 96 2.50 5.42 12.42
C ILE A 96 2.67 5.43 10.90
N ASN A 97 3.48 4.54 10.32
CA ASN A 97 3.72 4.49 8.87
C ASN A 97 2.46 4.06 8.07
N LYS A 98 1.50 3.40 8.71
CA LYS A 98 0.18 3.07 8.12
C LYS A 98 -0.82 4.24 8.18
N LYS A 99 -0.44 5.38 8.76
CA LYS A 99 -1.27 6.58 8.85
C LYS A 99 -0.66 7.64 7.96
N SER A 100 -1.48 8.28 7.14
CA SER A 100 -1.09 9.45 6.34
C SER A 100 -1.73 10.70 6.92
N ILE A 101 -0.97 11.79 6.90
CA ILE A 101 -1.41 13.15 7.20
C ILE A 101 -1.77 13.82 5.89
N ASP A 102 -2.88 14.56 5.87
CA ASP A 102 -3.36 15.21 4.65
C ASP A 102 -2.37 16.26 4.13
N PHE A 103 -1.87 17.15 4.99
CA PHE A 103 -0.83 18.13 4.63
C PHE A 103 0.27 18.31 5.68
N VAL A 104 1.47 18.60 5.21
CA VAL A 104 2.64 18.95 6.02
C VAL A 104 3.21 20.27 5.53
N LEU A 105 3.23 21.27 6.41
CA LEU A 105 3.94 22.53 6.18
C LEU A 105 5.40 22.38 6.59
N VAL A 106 6.30 22.66 5.66
CA VAL A 106 7.74 22.58 5.86
C VAL A 106 8.35 23.93 5.56
N ASP A 107 9.13 24.48 6.50
CA ASP A 107 9.78 25.77 6.31
C ASP A 107 10.78 25.68 5.15
N LYS A 108 10.71 26.61 4.18
CA LYS A 108 11.57 26.55 2.98
C LYS A 108 13.06 26.78 3.27
N ARG A 109 13.40 27.42 4.39
CA ARG A 109 14.78 27.78 4.73
C ARG A 109 15.45 26.66 5.51
N THR A 110 14.75 26.05 6.47
CA THR A 110 15.31 25.04 7.37
C THR A 110 14.95 23.62 6.95
N LEU A 111 13.96 23.45 6.08
CA LEU A 111 13.38 22.16 5.68
C LEU A 111 12.81 21.37 6.87
N GLN A 112 12.53 22.04 7.98
CA GLN A 112 11.91 21.42 9.15
C GLN A 112 10.40 21.38 9.01
N THR A 113 9.80 20.31 9.52
CA THR A 113 8.33 20.23 9.66
C THR A 113 7.89 21.28 10.67
N VAL A 114 7.01 22.18 10.24
CA VAL A 114 6.44 23.23 11.08
C VAL A 114 5.10 22.78 11.66
N LYS A 115 4.22 22.25 10.79
CA LYS A 115 2.84 21.93 11.16
C LYS A 115 2.30 20.77 10.34
N LEU A 116 1.53 19.91 10.99
CA LEU A 116 0.70 18.89 10.37
C LEU A 116 -0.75 19.38 10.31
N ILE A 117 -1.43 19.15 9.19
CA ILE A 117 -2.83 19.51 9.01
C ILE A 117 -3.60 18.26 8.58
N GLU A 118 -4.61 17.91 9.35
CA GLU A 118 -5.55 16.82 9.05
C GLU A 118 -6.92 17.42 8.75
N LEU A 119 -7.53 17.05 7.62
CA LEU A 119 -8.87 17.52 7.26
C LEU A 119 -9.94 16.68 7.94
N ASN A 120 -10.92 17.36 8.54
CA ASN A 120 -12.12 16.72 9.05
C ASN A 120 -13.19 16.68 7.98
N ASP A 121 -13.76 15.49 7.77
CA ASP A 121 -15.06 15.36 7.12
C ASP A 121 -16.17 15.56 8.13
N TYR A 122 -17.17 16.36 7.76
CA TYR A 122 -18.39 16.58 8.54
C TYR A 122 -19.19 15.28 8.81
N SER A 123 -18.88 14.18 8.12
CA SER A 123 -19.64 12.94 8.20
C SER A 123 -19.18 12.01 9.33
N HIS A 124 -20.02 11.97 10.38
CA HIS A 124 -20.06 10.98 11.47
C HIS A 124 -18.97 11.04 12.54
N ASN A 125 -19.34 11.73 13.63
CA ASN A 125 -18.74 11.76 14.97
C ASN A 125 -18.75 10.38 15.66
N SER A 126 -18.21 9.35 15.01
CA SER A 126 -18.13 8.00 15.55
C SER A 126 -17.07 7.92 16.65
N LEU A 127 -17.29 7.07 17.65
CA LEU A 127 -16.32 6.81 18.71
C LEU A 127 -14.95 6.39 18.15
N LYS A 128 -14.93 5.67 17.01
CA LYS A 128 -13.69 5.27 16.34
C LYS A 128 -12.91 6.46 15.79
N ARG A 129 -13.59 7.49 15.25
CA ARG A 129 -12.93 8.70 14.75
C ARG A 129 -12.31 9.48 15.91
N LYS A 130 -13.03 9.66 17.01
CA LYS A 130 -12.49 10.30 18.23
C LYS A 130 -11.25 9.59 18.75
N GLN A 131 -11.31 8.26 18.90
CA GLN A 131 -10.15 7.47 19.34
C GLN A 131 -8.95 7.60 18.40
N ARG A 132 -9.20 7.69 17.08
CA ARG A 132 -8.14 7.89 16.08
C ARG A 132 -7.50 9.26 16.22
N ASP A 133 -8.30 10.30 16.35
CA ASP A 133 -7.84 11.70 16.41
C ASP A 133 -7.13 11.95 17.75
N GLU A 134 -7.66 11.47 18.87
CA GLU A 134 -6.99 11.47 20.18
C GLU A 134 -5.64 10.75 20.16
N TYR A 135 -5.57 9.60 19.47
CA TYR A 135 -4.33 8.86 19.34
C TYR A 135 -3.29 9.63 18.53
N LEU A 136 -3.71 10.26 17.42
CA LEU A 136 -2.83 11.07 16.58
C LEU A 136 -2.31 12.29 17.34
N GLN A 137 -3.18 12.98 18.07
CA GLN A 137 -2.83 14.12 18.89
C GLN A 137 -1.76 13.75 19.93
N LYS A 138 -1.97 12.66 20.68
CA LYS A 138 -0.98 12.17 21.67
C LYS A 138 0.38 11.84 21.05
N ILE A 139 0.40 11.29 19.84
CA ILE A 139 1.66 11.02 19.13
C ILE A 139 2.38 12.33 18.77
N CYS A 140 1.66 13.30 18.21
CA CYS A 140 2.24 14.57 17.78
C CYS A 140 2.74 15.38 18.98
N GLU A 141 1.97 15.43 20.07
CA GLU A 141 2.37 16.04 21.33
C GLU A 141 3.65 15.40 21.88
N ALA A 142 3.71 14.07 21.94
CA ALA A 142 4.90 13.35 22.41
C ALA A 142 6.13 13.55 21.51
N ALA A 143 5.93 13.82 20.22
CA ALA A 143 6.98 14.10 19.26
C ALA A 143 7.36 15.59 19.15
N GLY A 144 6.62 16.49 19.82
CA GLY A 144 6.84 17.92 19.74
C GLY A 144 6.49 18.53 18.37
N VAL A 145 5.52 17.94 17.66
CA VAL A 145 5.07 18.43 16.34
C VAL A 145 3.67 19.04 16.47
N GLU A 146 3.48 20.25 15.94
CA GLU A 146 2.17 20.90 15.92
C GLU A 146 1.21 20.16 14.97
N LEU A 147 0.00 19.87 15.46
CA LEU A 147 -1.08 19.25 14.70
C LEU A 147 -2.32 20.13 14.74
N GLU A 148 -2.86 20.42 13.58
CA GLU A 148 -4.11 21.17 13.39
C GLU A 148 -5.14 20.27 12.71
N PHE A 149 -6.34 20.19 13.29
CA PHE A 149 -7.50 19.60 12.64
C PHE A 149 -8.33 20.72 12.03
N ASP A 150 -8.45 20.78 10.71
CA ASP A 150 -9.22 21.83 10.03
C ASP A 150 -10.49 21.27 9.39
N ASN A 151 -11.56 22.04 9.51
CA ASN A 151 -12.80 21.76 8.78
C ASN A 151 -12.64 22.33 7.37
N ARG A 152 -13.17 21.64 6.36
CA ARG A 152 -12.90 21.89 4.93
C ARG A 152 -13.45 23.23 4.35
N GLU A 153 -13.55 24.29 5.15
CA GLU A 153 -14.12 25.61 4.81
C GLU A 153 -13.12 26.58 4.18
#